data_AF-A0A7C5TG56-F1
#
_entry.id   AF-A0A7C5TG56-F1
#
_cell.length_a   1.000
_cell.length_b   1.000
_cell.length_c   1.000
_cell.angle_alpha   90.00
_cell.angle_beta   90.00
_cell.angle_gamma   90.00
#
_symmetry.space_group_name_H-M   'P 1'
#
loop_
_entity.id
_entity.type
_entity.pdbx_description
1 polymer ?
#
loop_
_entity_poly.entity_id
_entity_poly.type
_entity_poly.pdbx_seq_one_letter_code
_entity_poly.pdbx_strand_id
1 'polypeptide(L)' 'MPLEIKNVIVNATYRCEVCGRLTSTPIIYKTCCMNKPVILCSCECLSKWMSEWIKNQDQIIKSGHNIVKSPLRKLHL' A
#
# COMPACT_ATOMS: atom_id res chain seq x y z
N MET A 1 -10.15 -8.78 10.18
CA MET A 1 -10.15 -7.55 10.99
C MET A 1 -8.87 -6.78 10.67
N PRO A 2 -8.91 -5.53 10.15
CA PRO A 2 -7.71 -4.75 9.92
C PRO A 2 -7.22 -4.11 11.24
N LEU A 3 -5.93 -4.21 11.52
CA LEU A 3 -5.26 -3.66 12.71
C LEU A 3 -4.66 -2.29 12.35
N GLU A 4 -5.11 -1.22 13.00
CA GLU A 4 -4.53 0.12 12.87
C GLU A 4 -3.33 0.28 13.82
N ILE A 5 -2.13 0.52 13.27
CA ILE A 5 -0.92 0.75 14.07
C ILE A 5 -0.75 2.26 14.26
N LYS A 6 -1.05 2.77 15.47
CA LYS A 6 -0.83 4.17 15.85
C LYS A 6 0.64 4.42 16.24
N ASN A 7 1.54 4.52 15.26
CA ASN A 7 2.83 5.19 15.46
C ASN A 7 2.79 6.55 14.74
N VAL A 8 2.15 7.52 15.39
CA VAL A 8 2.09 8.90 14.92
C VAL A 8 3.41 9.59 15.28
N ILE A 9 4.35 9.62 14.34
CA ILE A 9 5.46 10.58 14.40
C ILE A 9 4.83 11.93 14.08
N VAL A 10 4.68 12.78 15.09
CA VAL A 10 3.83 13.99 15.09
C VAL A 10 4.21 15.04 14.03
N ASN A 11 5.35 14.88 13.35
CA ASN A 11 5.83 15.76 12.27
C ASN A 11 6.29 15.01 11.00
N ALA A 12 5.91 13.75 10.81
CA ALA A 12 6.27 13.02 9.59
C ALA A 12 5.28 13.33 8.46
N THR A 13 5.77 13.91 7.38
CA THR A 13 5.03 14.01 6.12
C THR A 13 5.22 12.72 5.33
N TYR A 14 4.13 12.03 5.00
CA TYR A 14 4.16 10.79 4.27
C TYR A 14 3.73 10.99 2.82
N ARG A 15 4.30 10.20 1.90
CA ARG A 15 3.93 10.21 0.48
C ARG A 15 2.92 9.11 0.19
N CYS A 16 1.83 9.46 -0.48
CA CYS A 16 0.85 8.50 -0.97
C CYS A 16 1.45 7.67 -2.11
N GLU A 17 1.36 6.34 -1.99
CA GLU A 17 1.87 5.40 -3.00
C GLU A 17 1.04 5.41 -4.30
N VAL A 18 -0.19 5.91 -4.25
CA VAL A 18 -1.11 5.91 -5.41
C VAL A 18 -1.01 7.19 -6.23
N CYS A 19 -1.11 8.35 -5.57
CA CYS A 19 -1.16 9.65 -6.25
C CYS A 19 0.07 10.52 -6.01
N GLY A 20 1.00 10.11 -5.15
CA GLY A 20 2.22 10.86 -4.83
C GLY A 20 2.02 12.08 -3.94
N ARG A 21 0.78 12.40 -3.51
CA ARG A 21 0.51 13.52 -2.60
C ARG A 21 1.15 13.31 -1.23
N LEU A 22 1.62 14.40 -0.64
CA LEU A 22 2.11 14.45 0.72
C LEU A 22 0.95 14.63 1.70
N THR A 23 0.95 13.86 2.79
CA THR A 23 -0.06 13.94 3.86
C THR A 23 0.58 13.82 5.23
N SER A 24 0.10 14.60 6.19
CA SER A 24 0.47 14.48 7.60
C SER A 24 -0.41 13.45 8.33
N THR A 25 -1.55 13.09 7.73
CA THR A 25 -2.49 12.09 8.26
C THR A 25 -2.60 10.93 7.26
N PRO A 26 -1.61 10.02 7.22
CA PRO A 26 -1.64 8.87 6.33
C PRO A 26 -2.65 7.83 6.79
N ILE A 27 -3.25 7.14 5.83
CA ILE A 27 -3.90 5.86 6.02
C ILE A 27 -2.85 4.79 5.75
N ILE A 28 -2.48 4.04 6.78
CA ILE A 28 -1.51 2.93 6.69
C ILE A 28 -2.30 1.64 6.57
N TYR A 29 -2.25 1.00 5.40
CA TYR A 29 -3.04 -0.18 5.10
C TYR A 29 -2.14 -1.39 4.83
N LYS A 30 -2.41 -2.53 5.47
CA LYS A 30 -1.65 -3.78 5.29
C LYS A 30 -2.60 -4.93 4.98
N THR A 31 -2.30 -5.68 3.93
CA THR A 31 -2.99 -6.94 3.60
C THR A 31 -2.18 -8.14 4.11
N CYS A 32 -2.84 -9.28 4.32
CA CYS A 32 -2.21 -10.50 4.84
C CYS A 32 -1.07 -11.03 3.94
N CYS A 33 -1.13 -10.76 2.63
CA CYS A 33 -0.13 -11.21 1.66
C CYS A 33 1.00 -10.20 1.42
N MET A 34 1.06 -9.10 2.16
CA MET A 34 2.10 -8.08 2.01
C MET A 34 2.96 -7.96 3.27
N ASN A 35 4.28 -7.98 3.08
CA ASN A 35 5.24 -7.79 4.17
C ASN A 35 5.29 -6.31 4.62
N LYS A 36 5.11 -5.37 3.69
CA LYS A 36 5.16 -3.92 3.93
C LYS A 36 3.76 -3.30 3.87
N PRO A 37 3.42 -2.37 4.79
CA PRO A 37 2.18 -1.61 4.69
C PRO A 37 2.29 -0.57 3.57
N VAL A 38 1.15 -0.20 3.00
CA VAL A 38 1.01 0.84 1.99
C VAL A 38 0.49 2.10 2.63
N ILE A 39 1.07 3.24 2.23
CA ILE A 39 0.73 4.55 2.76
C ILE A 39 -0.12 5.30 1.74
N LEU A 40 -1.28 5.78 2.20
CA LEU A 40 -2.30 6.38 1.36
C LEU A 40 -2.75 7.71 1.97
N CYS A 41 -3.11 8.68 1.11
CA CYS A 41 -3.56 9.98 1.60
C CYS A 41 -5.07 10.09 1.84
N SER A 42 -5.88 9.18 1.28
CA SER A 42 -7.35 9.31 1.29
C SER A 42 -8.03 7.97 1.01
N CYS A 43 -9.30 7.85 1.40
CA CYS A 43 -10.13 6.67 1.11
C CYS A 43 -10.26 6.38 -0.39
N GLU A 44 -10.30 7.41 -1.25
CA GLU A 44 -10.32 7.22 -2.70
C GLU A 44 -9.07 6.49 -3.21
N CYS A 45 -7.89 6.86 -2.69
CA CYS A 45 -6.63 6.19 -3.05
C CYS A 45 -6.61 4.75 -2.52
N LEU A 46 -7.18 4.50 -1.33
CA LEU A 46 -7.35 3.16 -0.79
C LEU A 46 -8.22 2.29 -1.71
N SER A 47 -9.39 2.77 -2.13
CA SER A 47 -10.29 2.03 -3.02
C SER A 47 -9.64 1.72 -4.38
N LYS A 48 -8.91 2.69 -4.95
CA LYS A 48 -8.15 2.50 -6.20
C LYS A 48 -7.07 1.43 -6.03
N TRP A 49 -6.21 1.60 -5.01
CA TRP A 49 -5.14 0.65 -4.72
C TRP A 49 -5.66 -0.76 -4.45
N MET A 50 -6.73 -0.89 -3.65
CA MET A 50 -7.30 -2.19 -3.31
C MET A 50 -7.90 -2.89 -4.54
N SER A 51 -8.54 -2.13 -5.44
CA SER A 51 -9.07 -2.67 -6.70
C SER A 51 -7.95 -3.19 -7.62
N GLU A 52 -6.85 -2.45 -7.75
CA GLU A 52 -5.68 -2.90 -8.50
C GLU A 52 -4.99 -4.09 -7.84
N TRP A 53 -4.88 -4.07 -6.52
CA TRP A 53 -4.29 -5.17 -5.76
C TRP A 53 -5.06 -6.47 -5.95
N ILE A 54 -6.39 -6.46 -5.82
CA ILE A 54 -7.24 -7.64 -6.04
C ILE A 54 -7.08 -8.17 -7.47
N LYS A 55 -7.10 -7.29 -8.48
CA LYS A 55 -6.87 -7.68 -9.88
C LYS A 55 -5.53 -8.39 -10.04
N ASN A 56 -4.47 -7.84 -9.44
CA ASN A 56 -3.14 -8.46 -9.50
C ASN A 56 -3.10 -9.80 -8.77
N GLN A 57 -3.81 -9.97 -7.65
CA GLN A 57 -3.91 -11.28 -6.98
C GLN A 57 -4.60 -12.33 -7.85
N ASP A 58 -5.69 -11.98 -8.54
CA ASP A 58 -6.40 -12.89 -9.44
C ASP A 58 -5.51 -13.37 -10.60
N GLN A 59 -4.67 -12.49 -11.14
CA GLN A 59 -3.71 -12.84 -12.20
C GLN A 59 -2.56 -13.74 -11.68
N ILE A 60 -2.14 -13.56 -10.43
CA ILE A 60 -1.14 -14.41 -9.78
C ILE A 60 -1.68 -15.83 -9.57
N ILE A 61 -2.97 -15.98 -9.19
CA ILE A 61 -3.60 -17.30 -9.01
C ILE A 61 -3.66 -18.07 -10.34
N LYS A 62 -3.89 -17.37 -11.45
CA LYS A 62 -3.97 -17.98 -12.80
C LYS A 62 -2.61 -18.37 -13.37
N SER A 63 -1.55 -17.72 -12.92
CA SER A 63 -0.19 -17.90 -13.43
C SER A 63 0.65 -18.62 -12.36
N GLY A 64 0.47 -19.94 -12.23
CA GLY A 64 1.32 -20.75 -11.36
C GLY A 64 2.81 -20.47 -11.66
N HIS A 65 3.57 -20.11 -10.61
CA HIS A 65 4.97 -19.64 -10.62
C HIS A 65 5.23 -18.16 -10.97
N ASN A 66 5.24 -17.27 -9.96
CA ASN A 66 6.48 -16.70 -9.40
C ASN A 66 6.15 -15.64 -8.33
N ILE A 67 6.99 -15.63 -7.31
CA ILE A 67 6.91 -14.80 -6.11
C ILE A 67 6.80 -13.31 -6.47
N VAL A 68 5.88 -12.64 -5.80
CA VAL A 68 5.55 -11.21 -5.86
C VAL A 68 6.79 -10.33 -6.08
N LYS A 69 7.04 -9.91 -7.32
CA LYS A 69 7.77 -8.66 -7.58
C LYS A 69 6.81 -7.53 -7.23
N SER A 70 6.88 -7.09 -5.98
CA SER A 70 6.23 -5.86 -5.54
C SER A 70 6.69 -4.72 -6.47
N PRO A 71 5.78 -3.89 -7.01
CA PRO A 71 6.13 -2.67 -7.72
C PRO A 71 6.60 -1.60 -6.72
N LEU A 72 7.55 -1.94 -5.84
CA LEU A 72 8.33 -0.96 -5.11
C LEU A 72 9.36 -0.43 -6.11
N ARG A 73 9.00 0.64 -6.81
CA ARG A 73 10.00 1.58 -7.32
C ARG A 73 10.93 1.85 -6.14
N LYS A 74 12.22 1.51 -6.34
CA LYS A 74 13.33 1.76 -5.43
C LYS A 74 13.15 3.11 -4.74
N LEU A 75 12.78 3.11 -3.47
CA LEU A 75 13.12 4.23 -2.60
C LEU A 75 14.54 3.91 -2.11
N HIS A 76 15.51 4.41 -2.89
CA HIS A 76 16.89 4.48 -2.51
C HIS A 76 17.10 5.87 -1.91
N LEU A 77 17.84 5.91 -0.80
CA LEU A 77 18.11 7.01 0.14
C LEU A 77 17.02 7.26 1.20
#